data_AF-A0A1V5FVN6-F1
#
_entry.id   AF-A0A1V5FVN6-F1
#
_cell.length_a   1.000
_cell.length_b   1.000
_cell.length_c   1.000
_cell.angle_alpha   90.00
_cell.angle_beta   90.00
_cell.angle_gamma   90.00
#
_symmetry.space_group_name_H-M   'P 1'
#
loop_
_entity.id
_entity.type
_entity.pdbx_description
1 polymer ?
#
loop_
_entity_poly.entity_id
_entity_poly.type
_entity_poly.pdbx_seq_one_letter_code
_entity_poly.pdbx_strand_id
1 'polypeptide(L)'
;MTRQAIWEAILARRTYAITGDRIVPRFSINGFPMGAIAPPEAKRRIEIAVEGGGALDCVDVLKNNRLLRRFSETDVAPSATGAALRTKLHLELGWGEKGKQTEWTARFGISDGRITKIEPRFRGTEVVSPLEKSSDSPSLYHVSRWRPDGDRAVAFETLSIGHPNNVTNTAQGMCLAIEAPIEAHVEAQLNGRHVEIPLRRLVEGAYADSLGGTATAAFRFHRAPLEWEWNWRFAFEDEGAPGDVYYLRVRQKNDQWAWTSPIFLREP
;
A
#
# COMPACT_ATOMS: atom_id res chain seq x y z
N MET A 1 -2.97 19.52 -7.30
CA MET A 1 -4.24 19.00 -6.75
C MET A 1 -4.90 20.13 -5.98
N THR A 2 -6.15 20.51 -6.30
CA THR A 2 -6.87 21.60 -5.61
C THR A 2 -7.97 21.02 -4.73
N ARG A 3 -8.39 21.76 -3.69
CA ARG A 3 -9.54 21.39 -2.86
C ARG A 3 -10.80 21.18 -3.70
N GLN A 4 -11.00 22.04 -4.69
CA GLN A 4 -12.14 21.97 -5.60
C GLN A 4 -12.15 20.67 -6.42
N ALA A 5 -11.02 20.28 -6.99
CA ALA A 5 -10.92 19.03 -7.76
C ALA A 5 -11.19 17.78 -6.89
N ILE A 6 -10.82 17.81 -5.61
CA ILE A 6 -11.14 16.74 -4.66
C ILE A 6 -12.66 16.65 -4.46
N TRP A 7 -13.32 17.79 -4.25
CA TRP A 7 -14.77 17.85 -4.05
C TRP A 7 -15.53 17.35 -5.28
N GLU A 8 -15.14 17.80 -6.47
CA GLU A 8 -15.69 17.34 -7.75
C GLU A 8 -15.53 15.82 -7.94
N ALA A 9 -14.36 15.27 -7.59
CA ALA A 9 -14.12 13.83 -7.68
C ALA A 9 -15.05 13.05 -6.73
N ILE A 10 -15.26 13.53 -5.51
CA ILE A 10 -16.17 12.90 -4.53
C ILE A 10 -17.62 12.93 -5.05
N LEU A 11 -18.10 14.09 -5.50
CA LEU A 11 -19.46 14.24 -6.04
C LEU A 11 -19.68 13.36 -7.28
N ALA A 12 -18.65 13.20 -8.10
CA ALA A 12 -18.65 12.32 -9.27
C ALA A 12 -18.39 10.83 -8.92
N ARG A 13 -18.34 10.45 -7.63
CA ARG A 13 -18.08 9.08 -7.15
C ARG A 13 -16.77 8.49 -7.67
N ARG A 14 -15.76 9.32 -7.95
CA ARG A 14 -14.42 8.87 -8.39
C ARG A 14 -13.57 8.49 -7.18
N THR A 15 -14.13 7.64 -6.33
CA THR A 15 -13.55 7.21 -5.06
C THR A 15 -13.40 5.70 -5.05
N TYR A 16 -12.52 5.21 -4.19
CA TYR A 16 -12.30 3.80 -3.96
C TYR A 16 -11.95 3.60 -2.48
N ALA A 17 -12.27 2.43 -1.95
CA ALA A 17 -11.93 2.05 -0.59
C ALA A 17 -10.65 1.22 -0.58
N ILE A 18 -9.85 1.34 0.48
CA ILE A 18 -8.66 0.52 0.75
C ILE A 18 -8.66 0.10 2.22
N THR A 19 -8.07 -1.06 2.54
CA THR A 19 -7.95 -1.53 3.93
C THR A 19 -6.71 -1.01 4.67
N GLY A 20 -5.70 -0.51 3.94
CA GLY A 20 -4.44 -0.08 4.54
C GLY A 20 -3.44 0.40 3.51
N ASP A 21 -2.77 -0.53 2.83
CA ASP A 21 -1.78 -0.20 1.79
C ASP A 21 -2.37 0.69 0.69
N ARG A 22 -1.54 1.60 0.16
CA ARG A 22 -1.96 2.48 -0.93
C ARG A 22 -2.04 1.73 -2.26
N ILE A 23 -3.15 1.06 -2.48
CA ILE A 23 -3.54 0.47 -3.78
C ILE A 23 -4.23 1.57 -4.60
N VAL A 24 -3.79 1.77 -5.84
CA VAL A 24 -4.34 2.78 -6.76
C VAL A 24 -4.95 2.08 -7.98
N PRO A 25 -6.23 1.68 -7.91
CA PRO A 25 -6.93 1.14 -9.06
C PRO A 25 -7.42 2.27 -9.97
N ARG A 26 -7.31 2.05 -11.28
CA ARG A 26 -7.96 2.84 -12.33
C ARG A 26 -8.73 1.88 -13.23
N PHE A 27 -9.95 2.25 -13.55
CA PHE A 27 -10.91 1.42 -14.24
C PHE A 27 -11.77 2.30 -15.14
N SER A 28 -11.97 1.88 -16.38
CA SER A 28 -12.91 2.51 -17.30
C SER A 28 -13.61 1.51 -18.21
N ILE A 29 -14.81 1.88 -18.64
CA ILE A 29 -15.58 1.19 -19.68
C ILE A 29 -15.86 2.19 -20.79
N ASN A 30 -15.43 1.90 -22.02
CA ASN A 30 -15.60 2.79 -23.18
C ASN A 30 -15.13 4.23 -22.90
N GLY A 31 -14.03 4.37 -22.13
CA GLY A 31 -13.47 5.67 -21.71
C GLY A 31 -14.18 6.34 -20.52
N PHE A 32 -15.34 5.86 -20.07
CA PHE A 32 -16.00 6.35 -18.86
C PHE A 32 -15.30 5.79 -17.61
N PRO A 33 -14.83 6.63 -16.67
CA PRO A 33 -14.08 6.19 -15.51
C PRO A 33 -14.97 5.60 -14.41
N MET A 34 -14.37 4.88 -13.46
CA MET A 34 -15.02 4.46 -12.21
C MET A 34 -15.82 5.59 -11.54
N GLY A 35 -17.04 5.29 -11.08
CA GLY A 35 -17.99 6.26 -10.52
C GLY A 35 -18.99 6.83 -11.53
N ALA A 36 -18.76 6.65 -12.83
CA ALA A 36 -19.63 7.19 -13.88
C ALA A 36 -20.97 6.45 -14.01
N ILE A 37 -21.96 7.19 -14.50
CA ILE A 37 -23.14 6.63 -15.18
C ILE A 37 -22.87 6.84 -16.67
N ALA A 38 -22.83 5.75 -17.43
CA ALA A 38 -22.49 5.77 -18.85
C ALA A 38 -23.61 5.16 -19.70
N PRO A 39 -23.75 5.56 -20.97
CA PRO A 39 -24.78 5.02 -21.85
C PRO A 39 -24.72 3.48 -21.93
N PRO A 40 -25.89 2.81 -22.05
CA PRO A 40 -25.90 1.37 -22.25
C PRO A 40 -25.39 1.04 -23.65
N GLU A 41 -24.22 0.42 -23.71
CA GLU A 41 -23.66 -0.11 -24.96
C GLU A 41 -23.58 -1.64 -24.90
N ALA A 42 -23.84 -2.30 -26.02
CA ALA A 42 -23.76 -3.75 -26.11
C ALA A 42 -22.31 -4.23 -26.03
N LYS A 43 -21.39 -3.55 -26.73
CA LYS A 43 -19.95 -3.84 -26.72
C LYS A 43 -19.21 -2.91 -25.77
N ARG A 44 -18.38 -3.49 -24.92
CA ARG A 44 -17.71 -2.76 -23.83
C ARG A 44 -16.23 -3.08 -23.82
N ARG A 45 -15.42 -2.06 -24.08
CA ARG A 45 -13.99 -2.11 -23.84
C ARG A 45 -13.72 -1.75 -22.39
N ILE A 46 -13.26 -2.73 -21.63
CA ILE A 46 -12.85 -2.58 -20.23
C ILE A 46 -11.35 -2.36 -20.20
N GLU A 47 -10.92 -1.28 -19.53
CA GLU A 47 -9.50 -0.95 -19.33
C GLU A 47 -9.19 -0.79 -17.85
N ILE A 48 -8.10 -1.42 -17.42
CA ILE A 48 -7.71 -1.56 -16.02
C ILE A 48 -6.24 -1.21 -15.88
N ALA A 49 -5.90 -0.38 -14.90
CA ALA A 49 -4.53 -0.14 -14.47
C ALA A 49 -4.47 -0.08 -12.94
N VAL A 50 -3.63 -0.91 -12.33
CA VAL A 50 -3.53 -1.02 -10.87
C VAL A 50 -2.08 -0.85 -10.45
N GLU A 51 -1.84 0.10 -9.53
CA GLU A 51 -0.58 0.22 -8.81
C GLU A 51 -0.79 -0.21 -7.36
N GLY A 52 -0.27 -1.37 -6.97
CA GLY A 52 -0.36 -1.89 -5.59
C GLY A 52 0.61 -1.18 -4.64
N GLY A 53 0.29 -1.15 -3.34
CA GLY A 53 1.23 -0.70 -2.30
C GLY A 53 2.39 -1.68 -2.06
N GLY A 54 2.31 -2.85 -2.70
CA GLY A 54 3.23 -3.98 -2.69
C GLY A 54 2.77 -4.98 -3.76
N ALA A 55 3.27 -6.22 -3.72
CA ALA A 55 2.89 -7.24 -4.70
C ALA A 55 1.38 -7.50 -4.74
N LEU A 56 0.81 -7.44 -5.94
CA LEU A 56 -0.57 -7.80 -6.24
C LEU A 56 -0.72 -9.32 -6.24
N ASP A 57 -1.89 -9.78 -5.83
CA ASP A 57 -2.29 -11.18 -5.87
C ASP A 57 -3.35 -11.40 -6.96
N CYS A 58 -4.42 -10.60 -6.95
CA CYS A 58 -5.42 -10.64 -8.01
C CYS A 58 -6.16 -9.31 -8.22
N VAL A 59 -6.74 -9.18 -9.41
CA VAL A 59 -7.71 -8.13 -9.78
C VAL A 59 -8.97 -8.82 -10.31
N ASP A 60 -10.05 -8.70 -9.56
CA ASP A 60 -11.38 -9.18 -9.93
C ASP A 60 -12.17 -8.07 -10.60
N VAL A 61 -12.71 -8.35 -11.78
CA VAL A 61 -13.74 -7.56 -12.44
C VAL A 61 -15.08 -8.18 -12.10
N LEU A 62 -15.94 -7.42 -11.45
CA LEU A 62 -17.29 -7.85 -11.12
C LEU A 62 -18.31 -7.18 -12.03
N LYS A 63 -19.28 -7.97 -12.50
CA LYS A 63 -20.46 -7.53 -13.25
C LYS A 63 -21.69 -8.00 -12.50
N ASN A 64 -22.55 -7.06 -12.10
CA ASN A 64 -23.78 -7.35 -11.33
C ASN A 64 -23.52 -8.22 -10.09
N ASN A 65 -22.48 -7.86 -9.33
CA ASN A 65 -22.01 -8.57 -8.12
C ASN A 65 -21.57 -10.03 -8.36
N ARG A 66 -21.35 -10.44 -9.62
CA ARG A 66 -20.77 -11.73 -9.99
C ARG A 66 -19.39 -11.52 -10.57
N LEU A 67 -18.48 -12.45 -10.30
CA LEU A 67 -17.16 -12.43 -10.90
C LEU A 67 -17.30 -12.63 -12.41
N LEU A 68 -16.90 -11.61 -13.18
CA LEU A 68 -16.83 -11.68 -14.63
C LEU A 68 -15.48 -12.25 -15.05
N ARG A 69 -14.39 -11.73 -14.46
CA ARG A 69 -13.03 -12.12 -14.79
C ARG A 69 -12.10 -11.87 -13.61
N ARG A 70 -11.15 -12.75 -13.40
CA ARG A 70 -10.03 -12.58 -12.47
C ARG A 70 -8.74 -12.53 -13.28
N PHE A 71 -7.90 -11.56 -12.96
CA PHE A 71 -6.49 -11.54 -13.35
C PHE A 71 -5.65 -11.86 -12.12
N SER A 72 -4.72 -12.80 -12.25
CA SER A 72 -3.82 -13.24 -11.19
C SER A 72 -2.36 -13.07 -11.64
N GLU A 73 -1.42 -13.33 -10.75
CA GLU A 73 0.01 -13.26 -11.04
C GLU A 73 0.41 -14.08 -12.28
N THR A 74 -0.22 -15.23 -12.49
CA THR A 74 0.03 -16.12 -13.65
C THR A 74 -0.37 -15.52 -14.99
N ASP A 75 -1.21 -14.48 -14.99
CA ASP A 75 -1.67 -13.79 -16.21
C ASP A 75 -0.74 -12.63 -16.60
N VAL A 76 0.28 -12.34 -15.79
CA VAL A 76 1.22 -11.24 -16.00
C VAL A 76 2.60 -11.80 -16.33
N ALA A 77 3.11 -11.47 -17.51
CA ALA A 77 4.46 -11.83 -17.90
C ALA A 77 5.48 -11.06 -17.04
N PRO A 78 6.47 -11.73 -16.42
CA PRO A 78 7.57 -11.04 -15.77
C PRO A 78 8.28 -10.10 -16.73
N SER A 79 8.40 -8.83 -16.36
CA SER A 79 9.20 -7.88 -17.13
C SER A 79 10.68 -8.01 -16.79
N ALA A 80 11.54 -7.85 -17.80
CA ALA A 80 12.98 -7.76 -17.57
C ALA A 80 13.28 -6.59 -16.61
N THR A 81 14.15 -6.83 -15.63
CA THR A 81 14.64 -5.75 -14.77
C THR A 81 15.58 -4.88 -15.58
N GLY A 82 15.26 -3.60 -15.74
CA GLY A 82 16.14 -2.64 -16.41
C GLY A 82 17.41 -2.36 -15.61
N ALA A 83 18.25 -1.45 -16.11
CA ALA A 83 19.50 -1.05 -15.42
C ALA A 83 19.27 -0.51 -14.00
N ALA A 84 18.10 0.09 -13.74
CA ALA A 84 17.65 0.46 -12.41
C ALA A 84 16.37 -0.30 -12.04
N LEU A 85 16.39 -0.91 -10.86
CA LEU A 85 15.22 -1.57 -10.27
C LEU A 85 14.25 -0.52 -9.74
N ARG A 86 12.99 -0.60 -10.18
CA ARG A 86 11.88 0.15 -9.62
C ARG A 86 11.11 -0.76 -8.66
N THR A 87 11.16 -0.44 -7.37
CA THR A 87 10.56 -1.28 -6.33
C THR A 87 10.05 -0.46 -5.14
N LYS A 88 9.43 -1.15 -4.18
CA LYS A 88 8.88 -0.60 -2.94
C LYS A 88 9.56 -1.27 -1.75
N LEU A 89 10.17 -0.48 -0.88
CA LEU A 89 10.80 -0.94 0.35
C LEU A 89 9.90 -0.60 1.52
N HIS A 90 9.37 -1.62 2.22
CA HIS A 90 8.49 -1.43 3.36
C HIS A 90 9.17 -1.89 4.65
N LEU A 91 9.42 -0.94 5.54
CA LEU A 91 9.89 -1.15 6.90
C LEU A 91 8.68 -1.11 7.84
N GLU A 92 8.50 -2.15 8.64
CA GLU A 92 7.48 -2.25 9.69
C GLU A 92 8.16 -2.45 11.06
N LEU A 93 7.63 -1.79 12.08
CA LEU A 93 8.19 -1.66 13.42
C LEU A 93 7.09 -1.95 14.46
N GLY A 94 7.30 -2.84 15.42
CA GLY A 94 6.41 -2.88 16.60
C GLY A 94 6.04 -4.23 17.18
N TRP A 95 6.65 -5.33 16.74
CA TRP A 95 6.59 -6.57 17.52
C TRP A 95 7.41 -6.42 18.80
N GLY A 96 7.01 -7.08 19.87
CA GLY A 96 7.68 -6.99 21.17
C GLY A 96 6.80 -7.53 22.29
N GLU A 97 7.20 -7.28 23.52
CA GLU A 97 6.45 -7.66 24.70
C GLU A 97 5.04 -7.04 24.72
N LYS A 98 4.02 -7.86 25.05
CA LYS A 98 2.62 -7.42 25.09
C LYS A 98 2.43 -6.32 26.14
N GLY A 99 1.75 -5.25 25.76
CA GLY A 99 1.48 -4.11 26.65
C GLY A 99 2.67 -3.17 26.86
N LYS A 100 3.85 -3.50 26.33
CA LYS A 100 5.02 -2.62 26.35
C LYS A 100 5.01 -1.70 25.14
N GLN A 101 5.14 -0.41 25.39
CA GLN A 101 5.32 0.57 24.34
C GLN A 101 6.79 0.64 23.92
N THR A 102 7.04 0.95 22.65
CA THR A 102 8.37 1.24 22.13
C THR A 102 8.34 2.49 21.30
N GLU A 103 9.11 3.48 21.72
CA GLU A 103 9.41 4.66 20.94
C GLU A 103 10.48 4.32 19.91
N TRP A 104 10.25 4.72 18.67
CA TRP A 104 11.16 4.53 17.56
C TRP A 104 11.70 5.88 17.11
N THR A 105 13.02 6.00 17.06
CA THR A 105 13.72 7.03 16.27
C THR A 105 14.42 6.31 15.13
N ALA A 106 13.93 6.55 13.92
CA ALA A 106 14.33 5.81 12.73
C ALA A 106 14.84 6.72 11.62
N ARG A 107 15.91 6.29 10.96
CA ARG A 107 16.32 6.75 9.63
C ARG A 107 16.24 5.56 8.68
N PHE A 108 15.63 5.73 7.52
CA PHE A 108 15.44 4.66 6.54
C PHE A 108 15.71 5.19 5.13
N GLY A 109 16.54 4.49 4.36
CA GLY A 109 16.98 4.96 3.06
C GLY A 109 17.69 3.91 2.21
N ILE A 110 18.40 4.40 1.20
CA ILE A 110 19.15 3.61 0.22
C ILE A 110 20.54 4.21 0.00
N SER A 111 21.53 3.36 -0.28
CA SER A 111 22.90 3.81 -0.53
C SER A 111 23.05 4.51 -1.89
N ASP A 112 22.33 4.05 -2.92
CA ASP A 112 22.37 4.61 -4.28
C ASP A 112 20.99 4.65 -4.95
N GLY A 113 20.86 5.44 -6.03
CA GLY A 113 19.61 5.72 -6.71
C GLY A 113 18.87 6.91 -6.11
N ARG A 114 17.53 6.88 -6.21
CA ARG A 114 16.63 7.93 -5.70
C ARG A 114 15.36 7.37 -5.08
N ILE A 115 14.84 8.08 -4.09
CA ILE A 115 13.48 7.89 -3.59
C ILE A 115 12.52 8.67 -4.49
N THR A 116 11.56 7.98 -5.09
CA THR A 116 10.54 8.59 -5.96
C THR A 116 9.25 8.92 -5.21
N LYS A 117 8.99 8.24 -4.09
CA LYS A 117 7.82 8.47 -3.24
C LYS A 117 8.06 7.98 -1.82
N ILE A 118 7.57 8.76 -0.85
CA ILE A 118 7.53 8.40 0.56
C ILE A 118 6.07 8.17 0.95
N GLU A 119 5.78 7.02 1.54
CA GLU A 119 4.46 6.61 2.00
C GLU A 119 4.51 6.21 3.48
N PRO A 120 4.11 7.12 4.39
CA PRO A 120 3.94 6.80 5.80
C PRO A 120 2.82 5.76 5.97
N ARG A 121 3.08 4.72 6.76
CA ARG A 121 2.12 3.66 7.13
C ARG A 121 1.94 3.64 8.64
N PHE A 122 1.63 4.81 9.19
CA PHE A 122 1.41 4.99 10.62
C PHE A 122 -0.05 4.71 11.00
N ARG A 123 -0.25 4.11 12.16
CA ARG A 123 -1.55 3.80 12.75
C ARG A 123 -1.77 4.67 13.99
N GLY A 124 -2.99 5.19 14.11
CA GLY A 124 -3.43 5.89 15.33
C GLY A 124 -3.64 4.92 16.49
N THR A 125 -3.79 5.48 17.68
CA THR A 125 -4.17 4.71 18.87
C THR A 125 -5.65 4.31 18.81
N GLU A 126 -5.96 3.13 19.33
CA GLU A 126 -7.35 2.70 19.54
C GLU A 126 -7.90 3.47 20.76
N VAL A 127 -8.53 4.61 20.51
CA VAL A 127 -9.26 5.38 21.54
C VAL A 127 -10.73 5.28 21.22
N VAL A 128 -11.44 4.37 21.88
CA VAL A 128 -12.87 4.14 21.65
C VAL A 128 -13.76 4.92 22.63
N SER A 129 -13.20 5.42 23.73
CA SER A 129 -13.87 6.35 24.63
C SER A 129 -12.90 7.42 25.20
N PRO A 130 -13.30 8.70 25.26
CA PRO A 130 -12.54 9.74 25.98
C PRO A 130 -12.31 9.42 27.47
N LEU A 131 -13.14 8.55 28.07
CA LEU A 131 -13.08 8.15 29.47
C LEU A 131 -12.05 7.04 29.74
N GLU A 132 -11.53 6.38 28.70
CA GLU A 132 -10.50 5.34 28.80
C GLU A 132 -9.08 5.90 28.89
N LYS A 133 -8.92 7.23 28.93
CA LYS A 133 -7.63 7.85 29.20
C LYS A 133 -7.13 7.41 30.59
N SER A 134 -6.17 6.51 30.61
CA SER A 134 -5.29 6.33 31.77
C SER A 134 -4.56 7.65 32.05
N SER A 135 -4.14 7.87 33.29
CA SER A 135 -3.31 9.03 33.68
C SER A 135 -2.00 9.13 32.87
N ASP A 136 -1.56 8.03 32.25
CA ASP A 136 -0.37 7.92 31.40
C ASP A 136 -0.68 8.00 29.89
N SER A 137 -1.94 8.22 29.51
CA SER A 137 -2.31 8.33 28.09
C SER A 137 -1.72 9.61 27.48
N PRO A 138 -0.90 9.53 26.41
CA PRO A 138 -0.34 10.70 25.76
C PRO A 138 -1.45 11.68 25.39
N SER A 139 -1.26 12.96 25.72
CA SER A 139 -2.19 14.03 25.34
C SER A 139 -2.25 14.27 23.83
N LEU A 140 -1.36 13.62 23.06
CA LEU A 140 -1.17 13.76 21.63
C LEU A 140 -1.77 12.57 20.88
N TYR A 141 -2.85 12.82 20.13
CA TYR A 141 -3.38 11.88 19.13
C TYR A 141 -2.47 11.70 17.90
N HIS A 142 -1.37 12.48 17.83
CA HIS A 142 -0.37 12.45 16.77
C HIS A 142 1.00 12.10 17.37
N VAL A 143 1.31 10.80 17.43
CA VAL A 143 2.58 10.29 17.96
C VAL A 143 3.65 10.06 16.89
N SER A 144 3.27 10.16 15.61
CA SER A 144 4.18 9.89 14.49
C SER A 144 4.49 11.16 13.72
N ARG A 145 5.77 11.39 13.43
CA ARG A 145 6.26 12.49 12.60
C ARG A 145 7.36 12.01 11.69
N TRP A 146 7.44 12.57 10.49
CA TRP A 146 8.47 12.21 9.53
C TRP A 146 8.89 13.42 8.71
N ARG A 147 10.11 13.37 8.19
CA ARG A 147 10.65 14.36 7.26
C ARG A 147 11.62 13.68 6.29
N PRO A 148 11.72 14.16 5.03
CA PRO A 148 12.83 13.80 4.17
C PRO A 148 14.17 14.11 4.86
N ASP A 149 15.17 13.28 4.61
CA ASP A 149 16.55 13.46 5.09
C ASP A 149 17.52 13.30 3.91
N GLY A 150 17.70 14.40 3.17
CA GLY A 150 18.31 14.38 1.85
C GLY A 150 17.45 13.67 0.80
N ASP A 151 18.07 13.27 -0.31
CA ASP A 151 17.35 12.69 -1.47
C ASP A 151 17.17 11.17 -1.39
N ARG A 152 17.81 10.53 -0.40
CA ARG A 152 17.95 9.08 -0.30
C ARG A 152 17.52 8.49 1.04
N ALA A 153 17.01 9.30 1.96
CA ALA A 153 16.50 8.80 3.22
C ALA A 153 15.29 9.60 3.73
N VAL A 154 14.59 8.99 4.68
CA VAL A 154 13.55 9.60 5.50
C VAL A 154 13.90 9.39 6.97
N ALA A 155 13.73 10.43 7.77
CA ALA A 155 13.81 10.35 9.23
C ALA A 155 12.39 10.40 9.80
N PHE A 156 12.10 9.54 10.77
CA PHE A 156 10.79 9.52 11.41
C PHE A 156 10.86 9.04 12.85
N GLU A 157 9.89 9.50 13.62
CA GLU A 157 9.64 9.06 14.99
C GLU A 157 8.22 8.53 15.07
N THR A 158 8.04 7.46 15.84
CA THR A 158 6.72 6.86 16.04
C THR A 158 6.69 6.01 17.30
N LEU A 159 5.48 5.69 17.76
CA LEU A 159 5.24 4.80 18.90
C LEU A 159 4.56 3.52 18.41
N SER A 160 5.09 2.37 18.80
CA SER A 160 4.41 1.07 18.64
C SER A 160 4.09 0.47 19.99
N ILE A 161 3.07 -0.38 20.04
CA ILE A 161 2.73 -1.19 21.22
C ILE A 161 2.70 -2.65 20.76
N GLY A 162 3.15 -3.59 21.59
CA GLY A 162 2.97 -5.01 21.28
C GLY A 162 1.49 -5.34 21.05
N HIS A 163 1.20 -6.16 20.03
CA HIS A 163 -0.17 -6.43 19.58
C HIS A 163 -1.05 -6.89 20.76
N PRO A 164 -2.23 -6.26 20.99
CA PRO A 164 -3.06 -6.61 22.14
C PRO A 164 -3.67 -8.02 21.99
N ASN A 165 -3.87 -8.46 20.76
CA ASN A 165 -4.40 -9.77 20.38
C ASN A 165 -3.83 -10.19 19.00
N ASN A 166 -4.23 -11.36 18.50
CA ASN A 166 -3.67 -11.92 17.26
C ASN A 166 -4.19 -11.27 15.96
N VAL A 167 -5.19 -10.38 16.03
CA VAL A 167 -5.84 -9.77 14.85
C VAL A 167 -5.63 -8.25 14.75
N THR A 168 -5.37 -7.58 15.87
CA THR A 168 -5.11 -6.14 15.92
C THR A 168 -3.61 -5.88 15.72
N ASN A 169 -3.25 -5.41 14.53
CA ASN A 169 -1.89 -4.96 14.22
C ASN A 169 -1.67 -3.52 14.72
N THR A 170 -0.77 -3.35 15.70
CA THR A 170 -0.35 -2.06 16.26
C THR A 170 1.06 -1.65 15.84
N ALA A 171 1.67 -2.39 14.91
CA ALA A 171 2.91 -2.01 14.28
C ALA A 171 2.75 -0.73 13.45
N GLN A 172 3.87 -0.06 13.22
CA GLN A 172 4.02 1.18 12.49
C GLN A 172 4.89 0.93 11.27
N GLY A 173 4.78 1.72 10.22
CA GLY A 173 5.61 1.49 9.04
C GLY A 173 5.91 2.70 8.20
N MET A 174 6.89 2.52 7.32
CA MET A 174 7.31 3.47 6.31
C MET A 174 7.60 2.71 5.03
N CYS A 175 7.02 3.15 3.91
CA CYS A 175 7.25 2.58 2.60
C CYS A 175 7.91 3.62 1.67
N LEU A 176 8.98 3.21 0.99
CA LEU A 176 9.70 4.02 0.02
C LEU A 176 9.55 3.40 -1.36
N ALA A 177 9.03 4.13 -2.34
CA ALA A 177 9.17 3.76 -3.73
C ALA A 177 10.51 4.30 -4.25
N ILE A 178 11.33 3.45 -4.84
CA ILE A 178 12.69 3.78 -5.22
C ILE A 178 12.96 3.43 -6.68
N GLU A 179 14.01 4.04 -7.21
CA GLU A 179 14.68 3.64 -8.44
C GLU A 179 16.18 3.59 -8.14
N ALA A 180 16.76 2.39 -8.15
CA ALA A 180 18.13 2.15 -7.71
C ALA A 180 18.76 0.93 -8.44
N PRO A 181 20.09 0.87 -8.58
CA PRO A 181 20.76 -0.34 -9.07
C PRO A 181 20.54 -1.52 -8.11
N ILE A 182 20.53 -2.77 -8.61
CA ILE A 182 20.27 -3.97 -7.79
C ILE A 182 21.39 -4.22 -6.75
N GLU A 183 22.56 -3.63 -6.99
CA GLU A 183 23.75 -3.61 -6.14
C GLU A 183 23.64 -2.60 -4.99
N ALA A 184 22.62 -1.73 -5.00
CA ALA A 184 22.37 -0.80 -3.91
C ALA A 184 22.07 -1.56 -2.59
N HIS A 185 22.25 -0.85 -1.48
CA HIS A 185 21.94 -1.35 -0.15
C HIS A 185 20.78 -0.53 0.43
N VAL A 186 19.94 -1.22 1.20
CA VAL A 186 18.90 -0.63 2.02
C VAL A 186 19.50 -0.37 3.39
N GLU A 187 19.43 0.88 3.82
CA GLU A 187 20.07 1.34 5.05
C GLU A 187 19.02 1.79 6.06
N ALA A 188 19.20 1.41 7.32
CA ALA A 188 18.42 1.95 8.41
C ALA A 188 19.26 2.18 9.68
N GLN A 189 18.84 3.18 10.45
CA GLN A 189 19.24 3.34 11.85
C GLN A 189 17.97 3.31 12.69
N LEU A 190 17.86 2.33 13.59
CA LEU A 190 16.68 2.07 14.41
C LEU A 190 17.10 2.09 15.88
N ASN A 191 16.77 3.15 16.61
CA ASN A 191 17.13 3.31 18.03
C ASN A 191 18.63 3.06 18.32
N GLY A 192 19.51 3.55 17.43
CA GLY A 192 20.96 3.36 17.52
C GLY A 192 21.48 2.06 16.89
N ARG A 193 20.63 1.11 16.51
CA ARG A 193 21.03 -0.08 15.74
C ARG A 193 21.14 0.27 14.26
N HIS A 194 22.31 0.04 13.67
CA HIS A 194 22.51 0.14 12.23
C HIS A 194 22.16 -1.18 11.54
N VAL A 195 21.42 -1.09 10.43
CA VAL A 195 21.03 -2.23 9.60
C VAL A 195 21.33 -1.87 8.16
N GLU A 196 22.05 -2.76 7.48
CA GLU A 196 22.39 -2.64 6.06
C GLU A 196 22.04 -3.96 5.37
N ILE A 197 21.23 -3.90 4.31
CA ILE A 197 20.73 -5.08 3.62
C ILE A 197 20.93 -4.89 2.11
N PRO A 198 21.62 -5.80 1.41
CA PRO A 198 21.71 -5.74 -0.04
C PRO A 198 20.32 -5.74 -0.67
N LEU A 199 20.04 -4.84 -1.63
CA LEU A 199 18.72 -4.75 -2.26
C LEU A 199 18.33 -6.08 -2.92
N ARG A 200 19.29 -6.79 -3.54
CA ARG A 200 19.08 -8.15 -4.06
C ARG A 200 18.51 -9.13 -3.03
N ARG A 201 18.93 -9.02 -1.77
CA ARG A 201 18.46 -9.91 -0.69
C ARG A 201 17.00 -9.65 -0.36
N LEU A 202 16.58 -8.39 -0.38
CA LEU A 202 15.19 -8.01 -0.13
C LEU A 202 14.26 -8.35 -1.28
N VAL A 203 14.76 -8.43 -2.52
CA VAL A 203 13.99 -8.96 -3.65
C VAL A 203 13.69 -10.46 -3.45
N GLU A 204 14.66 -11.22 -2.95
CA GLU A 204 14.52 -12.67 -2.70
C GLU A 204 13.61 -12.98 -1.51
N GLY A 205 13.60 -12.14 -0.46
CA GLY A 205 12.73 -12.37 0.70
C GLY A 205 12.79 -11.28 1.76
N ALA A 206 11.85 -11.33 2.69
CA ALA A 206 11.84 -10.42 3.84
C ALA A 206 13.07 -10.65 4.75
N TYR A 207 13.46 -9.59 5.45
CA TYR A 207 14.46 -9.59 6.51
C TYR A 207 13.81 -9.09 7.81
N ALA A 208 13.97 -9.82 8.90
CA ALA A 208 13.43 -9.45 10.20
C ALA A 208 14.49 -9.65 11.28
N ASP A 209 14.49 -8.76 12.27
CA ASP A 209 15.46 -8.73 13.35
C ASP A 209 14.89 -7.91 14.53
N SER A 210 15.61 -7.84 15.64
CA SER A 210 15.20 -7.13 16.85
C SER A 210 16.27 -6.15 17.35
N LEU A 211 15.85 -5.19 18.18
CA LEU A 211 16.77 -4.23 18.78
C LEU A 211 17.76 -4.90 19.75
N GLY A 212 17.40 -6.05 20.33
CA GLY A 212 18.25 -6.84 21.22
C GLY A 212 17.83 -8.31 21.27
N GLY A 213 17.95 -8.93 22.45
CA GLY A 213 17.60 -10.34 22.68
C GLY A 213 16.08 -10.61 22.72
N THR A 214 15.70 -11.75 23.29
CA THR A 214 14.32 -12.23 23.38
C THR A 214 13.36 -11.17 23.92
N ALA A 215 12.18 -11.03 23.31
CA ALA A 215 11.11 -10.09 23.67
C ALA A 215 11.46 -8.59 23.57
N THR A 216 12.57 -8.22 22.93
CA THR A 216 12.83 -6.82 22.56
C THR A 216 12.02 -6.39 21.35
N ALA A 217 11.88 -5.08 21.16
CA ALA A 217 11.15 -4.54 20.04
C ALA A 217 11.80 -4.97 18.72
N ALA A 218 10.98 -5.47 17.80
CA ALA A 218 11.42 -6.06 16.55
C ALA A 218 10.85 -5.33 15.35
N PHE A 219 11.56 -5.47 14.24
CA PHE A 219 11.30 -4.81 12.98
C PHE A 219 11.41 -5.79 11.82
N ARG A 220 10.75 -5.45 10.72
CA ARG A 220 10.72 -6.25 9.51
C ARG A 220 10.83 -5.36 8.29
N PHE A 221 11.79 -5.66 7.43
CA PHE A 221 11.81 -5.24 6.05
C PHE A 221 11.08 -6.29 5.22
N HIS A 222 9.98 -5.92 4.60
CA HIS A 222 9.24 -6.81 3.72
C HIS A 222 10.00 -7.07 2.41
N ARG A 223 9.65 -8.17 1.73
CA ARG A 223 10.21 -8.46 0.41
C ARG A 223 9.91 -7.31 -0.53
N ALA A 224 10.93 -6.81 -1.23
CA ALA A 224 10.81 -5.80 -2.26
C ALA A 224 10.20 -6.44 -3.53
N PRO A 225 8.99 -6.05 -3.96
CA PRO A 225 8.37 -6.66 -5.13
C PRO A 225 8.99 -6.10 -6.43
N LEU A 226 9.14 -6.95 -7.45
CA LEU A 226 9.56 -6.51 -8.78
C LEU A 226 8.44 -5.68 -9.44
N GLU A 227 8.78 -4.83 -10.42
CA GLU A 227 7.81 -3.90 -11.03
C GLU A 227 6.55 -4.60 -11.58
N TRP A 228 6.73 -5.73 -12.28
CA TRP A 228 5.62 -6.52 -12.80
C TRP A 228 4.73 -7.12 -11.71
N GLU A 229 5.21 -7.25 -10.47
CA GLU A 229 4.40 -7.78 -9.36
C GLU A 229 3.44 -6.76 -8.77
N TRP A 230 3.67 -5.45 -8.94
CA TRP A 230 2.83 -4.41 -8.31
C TRP A 230 2.21 -3.40 -9.29
N ASN A 231 2.54 -3.48 -10.58
CA ASN A 231 2.03 -2.57 -11.62
C ASN A 231 1.38 -3.37 -12.76
N TRP A 232 0.06 -3.53 -12.71
CA TRP A 232 -0.69 -4.35 -13.66
C TRP A 232 -1.56 -3.50 -14.59
N ARG A 233 -1.64 -3.92 -15.86
CA ARG A 233 -2.48 -3.28 -16.89
C ARG A 233 -3.16 -4.34 -17.73
N PHE A 234 -4.47 -4.22 -17.90
CA PHE A 234 -5.26 -5.14 -18.71
C PHE A 234 -6.28 -4.38 -19.55
N ALA A 235 -6.62 -4.97 -20.70
CA ALA A 235 -7.75 -4.55 -21.51
C ALA A 235 -8.44 -5.79 -22.08
N PHE A 236 -9.77 -5.80 -22.08
CA PHE A 236 -10.56 -6.85 -22.71
C PHE A 236 -11.95 -6.34 -23.09
N GLU A 237 -12.65 -7.12 -23.92
CA GLU A 237 -14.01 -6.83 -24.33
C GLU A 237 -15.02 -7.67 -23.54
N ASP A 238 -16.17 -7.07 -23.24
CA ASP A 238 -17.35 -7.75 -22.71
C ASP A 238 -18.58 -7.36 -23.52
N GLU A 239 -19.57 -8.25 -23.54
CA GLU A 239 -20.89 -7.97 -24.08
C GLU A 239 -21.91 -7.93 -22.93
N GLY A 240 -22.85 -6.99 -22.95
CA GLY A 240 -23.87 -6.97 -21.92
C GLY A 240 -25.12 -6.17 -22.24
N ALA A 241 -25.98 -6.09 -21.24
CA ALA A 241 -27.31 -5.52 -21.33
C ALA A 241 -27.39 -4.15 -20.65
N PRO A 242 -28.37 -3.30 -21.01
CA PRO A 242 -28.69 -2.11 -20.24
C PRO A 242 -28.94 -2.43 -18.75
N GLY A 243 -28.46 -1.57 -17.87
CA GLY A 243 -28.56 -1.73 -16.41
C GLY A 243 -27.39 -2.46 -15.76
N ASP A 244 -26.45 -2.99 -16.55
CA ASP A 244 -25.27 -3.67 -15.99
C ASP A 244 -24.39 -2.73 -15.16
N VAL A 245 -23.85 -3.27 -14.06
CA VAL A 245 -23.00 -2.54 -13.11
C VAL A 245 -21.67 -3.25 -12.97
N TYR A 246 -20.58 -2.49 -13.06
CA TYR A 246 -19.22 -3.03 -12.96
C TYR A 246 -18.42 -2.36 -11.87
N TYR A 247 -17.58 -3.13 -11.19
CA TYR A 247 -16.56 -2.58 -10.29
C TYR A 247 -15.38 -3.55 -10.17
N LEU A 248 -14.25 -3.03 -9.67
CA LEU A 248 -13.08 -3.83 -9.39
C LEU A 248 -12.96 -4.14 -7.90
N ARG A 249 -12.43 -5.32 -7.62
CA ARG A 249 -11.84 -5.68 -6.34
C ARG A 249 -10.39 -6.11 -6.56
N VAL A 250 -9.47 -5.51 -5.82
CA VAL A 250 -8.03 -5.78 -5.92
C VAL A 250 -7.56 -6.37 -4.61
N ARG A 251 -6.73 -7.42 -4.67
CA ARG A 251 -6.05 -8.00 -3.51
C ARG A 251 -4.54 -7.96 -3.70
N GLN A 252 -3.81 -7.60 -2.65
CA GLN A 252 -2.36 -7.77 -2.55
C GLN A 252 -1.99 -9.07 -1.83
N LYS A 253 -0.76 -9.56 -2.03
CA LYS A 253 -0.24 -10.76 -1.34
C LYS A 253 -0.16 -10.63 0.20
N ASN A 254 -0.28 -9.41 0.74
CA ASN A 254 -0.35 -9.14 2.18
C ASN A 254 -1.80 -8.95 2.69
N ASP A 255 -2.79 -9.46 1.93
CA ASP A 255 -4.22 -9.40 2.22
C ASP A 255 -4.79 -7.99 2.41
N GLN A 256 -4.09 -6.97 1.88
CA GLN A 256 -4.67 -5.65 1.71
C GLN A 256 -5.54 -5.62 0.46
N TRP A 257 -6.69 -4.95 0.57
CA TRP A 257 -7.70 -4.92 -0.48
C TRP A 257 -8.03 -3.51 -0.91
N ALA A 258 -8.52 -3.39 -2.14
CA ALA A 258 -9.17 -2.20 -2.65
C ALA A 258 -10.46 -2.52 -3.42
N TRP A 259 -11.41 -1.59 -3.38
CA TRP A 259 -12.66 -1.66 -4.14
C TRP A 259 -12.93 -0.34 -4.84
N THR A 260 -13.18 -0.36 -6.14
CA THR A 260 -13.53 0.86 -6.89
C THR A 260 -15.00 1.21 -6.71
N SER A 261 -15.34 2.49 -6.83
CA SER A 261 -16.71 2.88 -7.12
C SER A 261 -17.19 2.22 -8.42
N PRO A 262 -18.47 1.84 -8.51
CA PRO A 262 -19.00 1.18 -9.69
C PRO A 262 -19.16 2.11 -10.89
N ILE A 263 -19.22 1.53 -12.09
CA ILE A 263 -19.72 2.15 -13.32
C ILE A 263 -21.10 1.56 -13.59
N PHE A 264 -22.10 2.43 -13.78
CA PHE A 264 -23.47 2.03 -14.11
C PHE A 264 -23.73 2.26 -15.59
N LEU A 265 -24.12 1.22 -16.33
CA LEU A 265 -24.45 1.33 -17.76
C LEU A 265 -25.95 1.47 -17.94
N ARG A 266 -26.45 2.70 -17.80
CA ARG A 266 -27.88 3.05 -17.89
C ARG A 266 -28.04 4.47 -18.41
N GLU A 267 -29.27 4.83 -18.79
CA GLU A 267 -29.58 6.21 -19.12
C GLU A 267 -29.26 7.13 -17.91
N PRO A 268 -28.63 8.30 -18.14
CA PRO A 268 -28.19 9.22 -17.08
C PRO A 268 -29.29 9.68 -16.12
#